data_AF-A0AAV8YVQ6-F1
#
_entry.id   AF-A0AAV8YVQ6-F1
#
_cell.length_a   1.000
_cell.length_b   1.000
_cell.length_c   1.000
_cell.angle_alpha   90.00
_cell.angle_beta   90.00
_cell.angle_gamma   90.00
#
_symmetry.space_group_name_H-M   'P 1'
#
loop_
_entity.id
_entity.type
_entity.pdbx_description
1 polymer ?
#
loop_
_entity_poly.entity_id
_entity_poly.type
_entity_poly.pdbx_seq_one_letter_code
_entity_poly.pdbx_strand_id
1 'polypeptide(L)' 'MPEQLNLDCFGDPQYYHQPIKEIQEKWKLVPAFLKIKGLVKQHIDSFNYFINVEIKKIVEANNKVTCDADPLFYIK' A
#
# COMPACT_ATOMS: atom_id res chain seq x y z
N MET A 1 -37.60 -30.47 -11.62
CA MET A 1 -36.25 -29.90 -11.55
C MET A 1 -36.24 -28.65 -12.43
N PRO A 2 -36.35 -27.43 -11.90
CA PRO A 2 -36.08 -26.24 -12.69
C PRO A 2 -34.75 -25.59 -12.30
N GLU A 3 -34.11 -25.03 -13.33
CA GLU A 3 -32.80 -24.41 -13.38
C GLU A 3 -32.60 -23.28 -12.36
N GLN A 4 -31.44 -23.30 -11.70
CA GLN A 4 -30.95 -22.18 -10.90
C GLN A 4 -30.48 -21.05 -11.82
N LEU A 5 -31.38 -20.11 -12.10
CA LEU A 5 -31.06 -18.84 -12.75
C LEU A 5 -30.06 -18.09 -11.86
N ASN A 6 -28.82 -17.90 -12.33
CA ASN A 6 -27.86 -16.99 -11.71
C ASN A 6 -28.44 -15.58 -11.79
N LEU A 7 -29.01 -15.13 -10.66
CA LEU A 7 -29.50 -13.78 -10.49
C LEU A 7 -28.31 -12.91 -10.11
N ASP A 8 -27.68 -12.34 -11.12
CA ASP A 8 -26.59 -11.39 -10.91
C ASP A 8 -27.18 -10.10 -10.33
N CYS A 9 -26.91 -9.84 -9.05
CA CYS A 9 -27.47 -8.74 -8.26
C CYS A 9 -26.97 -7.33 -8.69
N PHE A 10 -26.27 -7.23 -9.82
CA PHE A 10 -25.55 -6.05 -10.26
C PHE A 10 -26.29 -5.39 -11.43
N GLY A 11 -27.44 -4.77 -11.16
CA GLY A 11 -28.18 -4.05 -12.22
C GLY A 11 -29.47 -3.37 -11.79
N ASP A 12 -30.21 -3.95 -10.84
CA ASP A 12 -31.57 -3.50 -10.53
C ASP A 12 -31.69 -2.78 -9.17
N PRO A 13 -32.14 -1.51 -9.12
CA PRO A 13 -32.18 -0.70 -7.90
C PRO A 13 -33.09 -1.23 -6.78
N GLN A 14 -34.06 -2.07 -7.12
CA GLN A 14 -35.04 -2.60 -6.16
C GLN A 14 -34.45 -3.64 -5.20
N TYR A 15 -33.26 -4.18 -5.50
CA TYR A 15 -32.65 -5.29 -4.76
C TYR A 15 -31.57 -4.85 -3.76
N TYR A 16 -31.24 -3.55 -3.66
CA TYR A 16 -30.20 -3.05 -2.75
C TYR A 16 -30.56 -3.16 -1.26
N HIS A 17 -31.84 -3.34 -0.93
CA HIS A 17 -32.29 -3.54 0.45
C HIS A 17 -32.20 -5.01 0.91
N GLN A 18 -31.93 -5.95 0.00
CA GLN A 18 -31.85 -7.36 0.34
C GLN A 18 -30.48 -7.69 0.97
N PRO A 19 -30.45 -8.55 2.00
CA PRO A 19 -29.19 -9.01 2.56
C PRO A 19 -28.41 -9.77 1.50
N ILE A 20 -27.17 -9.34 1.28
CA ILE A 20 -26.24 -9.98 0.34
C ILE A 20 -26.01 -11.42 0.83
N LYS A 21 -26.23 -12.41 -0.05
CA LYS A 21 -25.95 -13.82 0.26
C LYS A 21 -24.51 -13.98 0.76
N GLU A 22 -24.32 -14.79 1.80
CA GLU A 22 -22.97 -15.13 2.23
C GLU A 22 -22.24 -15.89 1.12
N ILE A 23 -21.31 -15.20 0.47
CA ILE A 23 -20.36 -15.80 -0.44
C ILE A 23 -19.50 -16.76 0.40
N GLN A 24 -19.79 -18.05 0.28
CA GLN A 24 -19.10 -19.16 0.96
C GLN A 24 -17.58 -19.13 0.76
N GLU A 25 -17.10 -18.39 -0.24
CA GLU A 25 -15.70 -18.32 -0.63
C GLU A 25 -14.97 -17.04 -0.17
N LYS A 26 -15.58 -16.18 0.65
CA LYS A 26 -14.92 -14.94 1.15
C LYS A 26 -13.56 -15.22 1.80
N TRP A 27 -13.42 -16.36 2.47
CA TRP A 27 -12.17 -16.76 3.12
C TRP A 27 -11.00 -16.96 2.14
N LYS A 28 -11.27 -17.24 0.84
CA LYS A 28 -10.23 -17.37 -0.20
C LYS A 28 -9.54 -16.03 -0.53
N LEU A 29 -10.16 -14.89 -0.19
CA LEU A 29 -9.54 -13.57 -0.36
C LEU A 29 -8.34 -13.36 0.55
N VAL A 30 -8.36 -13.92 1.76
CA VAL A 30 -7.26 -13.76 2.73
C VAL A 30 -5.95 -14.36 2.18
N PRO A 31 -5.87 -15.63 1.72
CA PRO A 31 -4.66 -16.17 1.13
C PRO A 31 -4.29 -15.51 -0.21
N ALA A 32 -5.26 -15.06 -1.01
CA ALA A 32 -4.98 -14.30 -2.23
C ALA A 32 -4.34 -12.93 -1.92
N PHE A 33 -4.85 -12.21 -0.92
CA PHE A 33 -4.31 -10.94 -0.44
C PHE A 33 -2.90 -11.11 0.14
N LEU A 34 -2.70 -12.15 0.95
CA LEU A 34 -1.38 -12.47 1.53
C LEU A 34 -0.33 -12.80 0.48
N LYS A 35 -0.71 -13.47 -0.63
CA LYS A 35 0.20 -13.73 -1.75
C LYS A 35 0.67 -12.47 -2.47
N ILE A 36 -0.22 -11.49 -2.65
CA ILE A 36 0.07 -10.27 -3.42
C ILE A 36 0.79 -9.23 -2.57
N LYS A 37 0.26 -8.96 -1.37
CA LYS A 37 0.76 -7.90 -0.50
C LYS A 37 1.79 -8.36 0.51
N GLY A 38 1.84 -9.64 0.89
CA GLY A 38 2.78 -10.16 1.90
C GLY A 38 2.59 -9.55 3.29
N LEU A 39 2.76 -10.34 4.35
CA LEU A 39 2.53 -9.84 5.72
C LEU A 39 3.57 -8.79 6.17
N VAL A 40 4.77 -8.80 5.57
CA VAL A 40 5.92 -7.96 6.00
C VAL A 40 6.40 -7.01 4.89
N LYS A 41 5.70 -6.98 3.75
CA LYS A 41 6.18 -6.26 2.56
C LYS A 41 6.27 -4.75 2.76
N GLN A 42 5.37 -4.16 3.54
CA GLN A 42 5.42 -2.71 3.85
C GLN A 42 6.74 -2.27 4.48
N HIS A 43 7.29 -3.05 5.42
CA HIS A 43 8.55 -2.70 6.06
C HIS A 43 9.74 -2.80 5.09
N ILE A 44 9.75 -3.84 4.26
CA ILE A 44 10.80 -4.05 3.24
C ILE A 44 10.71 -2.94 2.18
N ASP A 45 9.51 -2.64 1.70
CA ASP A 45 9.28 -1.60 0.68
C ASP A 45 9.66 -0.21 1.22
N SER A 46 9.30 0.09 2.48
CA SER A 46 9.70 1.35 3.15
C SER A 46 11.22 1.47 3.28
N PHE A 47 11.91 0.39 3.66
CA PHE A 47 13.37 0.39 3.80
C PHE A 47 14.08 0.52 2.45
N ASN A 48 13.56 -0.14 1.41
CA ASN A 48 14.07 0.00 0.05
C ASN A 48 13.91 1.43 -0.48
N TYR A 49 12.78 2.09 -0.20
CA TYR A 49 12.58 3.49 -0.56
C TYR A 49 13.54 4.42 0.20
N PHE A 50 13.72 4.17 1.50
CA PHE A 50 14.64 4.93 2.35
C PHE A 50 16.07 4.90 1.80
N ILE A 51 16.60 3.71 1.48
CA ILE A 51 17.97 3.56 0.96
C ILE A 51 18.12 4.19 -0.42
N ASN A 52 17.14 4.00 -1.32
CA ASN A 52 17.32 4.42 -2.71
C ASN A 52 17.07 5.91 -2.94
N VAL A 53 16.17 6.50 -2.15
CA VAL A 53 15.65 7.85 -2.37
C VAL A 53 15.92 8.76 -1.17
N GLU A 54 15.44 8.41 0.02
CA GLU A 54 15.41 9.36 1.14
C GLU A 54 16.80 9.68 1.69
N ILE A 55 17.69 8.69 1.80
CA ILE A 55 19.05 8.93 2.32
C ILE A 55 19.82 9.92 1.44
N LYS A 56 19.61 9.87 0.12
CA LYS A 56 20.24 10.82 -0.82
C LYS A 56 19.70 12.22 -0.61
N LYS A 57 18.39 12.36 -0.40
CA LYS A 57 17.75 13.65 -0.09
C LYS A 57 18.24 14.22 1.24
N ILE A 58 18.46 13.38 2.25
CA ILE A 58 18.99 13.81 3.56
C ILE A 58 20.42 14.34 3.40
N VAL A 59 21.27 13.63 2.65
CA VAL A 59 22.65 14.07 2.38
C VAL A 59 22.65 15.36 1.56
N GLU A 60 21.79 15.47 0.55
CA GLU A 60 21.67 16.69 -0.26
C GLU A 60 21.21 17.90 0.57
N ALA A 61 20.26 17.72 1.48
CA ALA A 61 19.80 18.79 2.37
C ALA A 61 20.87 19.26 3.37
N ASN A 62 21.79 18.38 3.75
CA ASN A 62 22.89 18.66 4.69
C ASN A 62 24.25 18.77 3.98
N ASN A 63 24.24 19.13 2.69
CA ASN A 63 25.44 19.19 1.85
C ASN A 63 26.43 20.31 2.21
N LYS A 64 26.17 21.10 3.25
CA LYS A 64 27.04 22.18 3.68
C LYS A 64 27.22 22.11 5.19
N VAL A 65 28.47 21.95 5.61
CA VAL A 65 28.86 22.06 7.01
C VAL A 65 29.56 23.40 7.20
N THR A 66 28.99 24.27 8.03
CA THR A 66 29.55 25.58 8.38
C THR A 66 30.26 25.52 9.72
N CYS A 67 31.31 26.33 9.88
CA CYS A 67 32.00 26.48 11.15
C CYS A 67 31.60 27.77 11.85
N ASP A 68 31.30 27.71 13.15
CA ASP A 68 30.92 28.89 13.95
C ASP A 68 32.10 29.85 14.19
N ALA A 69 33.33 29.32 14.18
CA ALA A 69 34.55 30.10 14.44
C ALA A 69 35.04 30.92 13.22
N ASP A 70 34.72 30.49 12.00
CA ASP A 70 35.09 31.18 10.76
C ASP A 70 33.93 31.13 9.75
N PRO A 71 33.19 32.24 9.56
CA PRO A 71 32.03 32.31 8.66
C PRO A 71 32.37 32.09 7.17
N LEU A 72 33.63 32.22 6.77
CA LEU A 72 34.07 32.05 5.38
C LEU A 72 34.42 30.59 5.04
N PHE A 73 34.63 29.76 6.07
CA PHE A 73 34.99 28.36 5.89
C PHE A 73 33.76 27.45 5.91
N TYR A 74 33.62 26.63 4.86
CA TYR A 74 32.60 25.58 4.79
C TYR A 74 33.12 24.35 4.04
N ILE A 75 32.60 23.19 4.42
CA ILE A 75 32.87 21.92 3.73
C ILE A 75 31.62 21.55 2.94
N LYS A 76 31.83 21.16 1.67
CA LYS A 76 30.79 20.68 0.76
C LYS A 76 31.13 19.29 0.25
#